data_AF-A0A954RWF3-F1
#
_entry.id   AF-A0A954RWF3-F1
#
_cell.length_a   1.000
_cell.length_b   1.000
_cell.length_c   1.000
_cell.angle_alpha   90.00
_cell.angle_beta   90.00
_cell.angle_gamma   90.00
#
_symmetry.space_group_name_H-M   'P 1'
#
loop_
_entity.id
_entity.type
_entity.pdbx_description
1 polymer ?
#
loop_
_entity_poly.entity_id
_entity_poly.type
_entity_poly.pdbx_seq_one_letter_code
_entity_poly.pdbx_strand_id
1 'polypeptide(L)'
;MANWISNSRNAQSVDVDMSNGATDVIIASLCLAGADIAVTNWQKRSLQWIAAHDQSIMGRGCVSFDVADLGWTTIDFDAQHRFMLQVVDRALMHHAWDKLPYSPNAEIVDDMLTRIRKLFCEFTIKNCTNDALEWPLAPPTSIDRCAAHGVFMHAHGCPLCNESQARCGDHPE
;
A
#
# COMPACT_ATOMS: atom_id res chain seq x y z
N MET A 1 -13.86 -14.20 3.19
CA MET A 1 -13.22 -13.02 3.82
C MET A 1 -12.83 -12.09 2.71
N ALA A 2 -13.13 -10.80 2.84
CA ALA A 2 -12.80 -9.77 1.87
C ALA A 2 -11.70 -8.89 2.48
N ASN A 3 -10.81 -8.39 1.65
CA ASN A 3 -9.83 -7.37 2.03
C ASN A 3 -10.46 -6.00 1.77
N TRP A 4 -10.14 -4.99 2.58
CA TRP A 4 -10.64 -3.63 2.33
C TRP A 4 -9.65 -2.55 2.75
N ILE A 5 -9.80 -1.37 2.14
CA ILE A 5 -9.18 -0.13 2.63
C ILE A 5 -10.28 0.82 3.07
N SER A 6 -10.14 1.42 4.24
CA SER A 6 -11.16 2.27 4.86
C SER A 6 -10.67 3.66 5.22
N ASN A 7 -11.61 4.54 5.54
CA ASN A 7 -11.36 5.81 6.25
C ASN A 7 -12.33 5.93 7.43
N SER A 8 -12.02 5.22 8.50
CA SER A 8 -12.84 5.13 9.73
C SER A 8 -13.02 6.47 10.44
N ARG A 9 -12.15 7.45 10.15
CA ARG A 9 -12.25 8.80 10.73
C ARG A 9 -13.28 9.67 10.01
N ASN A 10 -13.87 9.20 8.91
CA ASN A 10 -15.00 9.84 8.24
C ASN A 10 -16.17 8.84 8.10
N ALA A 11 -17.22 9.02 8.91
CA ALA A 11 -18.39 8.16 8.93
C ALA A 11 -19.22 8.13 7.62
N GLN A 12 -18.97 9.07 6.69
CA GLN A 12 -19.62 9.09 5.38
C GLN A 12 -18.76 8.43 4.29
N SER A 13 -17.52 8.04 4.63
CA SER A 13 -16.63 7.37 3.69
C SER A 13 -17.10 5.95 3.42
N VAL A 14 -16.80 5.46 2.22
CA VAL A 14 -17.20 4.13 1.76
C VAL A 14 -15.95 3.31 1.53
N ASP A 15 -15.84 2.21 2.25
CA ASP A 15 -14.70 1.30 2.16
C ASP A 15 -14.54 0.72 0.74
N VAL A 16 -13.30 0.35 0.42
CA VAL A 16 -12.95 -0.27 -0.86
C VAL A 16 -12.68 -1.74 -0.65
N ASP A 17 -13.73 -2.55 -0.84
CA ASP A 17 -13.62 -4.01 -0.85
C ASP A 17 -12.84 -4.51 -2.06
N MET A 18 -11.98 -5.50 -1.84
CA MET A 18 -11.10 -6.08 -2.82
C MET A 18 -11.04 -7.61 -2.68
N SER A 19 -10.91 -8.27 -3.82
CA SER A 19 -10.51 -9.68 -3.85
C SER A 19 -9.04 -9.81 -3.46
N ASN A 20 -8.61 -11.00 -3.06
CA ASN A 20 -7.20 -11.26 -2.73
C ASN A 20 -6.27 -10.83 -3.89
N GLY A 21 -6.57 -11.24 -5.12
CA GLY A 21 -5.74 -10.88 -6.27
C GLY A 21 -5.73 -9.36 -6.53
N ALA A 22 -6.84 -8.67 -6.32
CA ALA A 22 -6.89 -7.22 -6.45
C ALA A 22 -6.05 -6.52 -5.37
N THR A 23 -6.12 -6.98 -4.13
CA THR A 23 -5.32 -6.46 -3.02
C THR A 23 -3.81 -6.58 -3.30
N ASP A 24 -3.35 -7.72 -3.82
CA ASP A 24 -1.94 -7.91 -4.20
C ASP A 24 -1.49 -6.86 -5.22
N VAL A 25 -2.31 -6.63 -6.25
CA VAL A 25 -2.01 -5.68 -7.32
C VAL A 25 -2.00 -4.25 -6.78
N ILE A 26 -2.95 -3.89 -5.92
CA ILE A 26 -3.05 -2.55 -5.33
C ILE A 26 -1.84 -2.26 -4.45
N ILE A 27 -1.47 -3.18 -3.56
CA ILE A 27 -0.30 -3.01 -2.69
C ILE A 27 0.98 -2.88 -3.52
N ALA A 28 1.17 -3.77 -4.50
CA ALA A 28 2.33 -3.70 -5.39
C ALA A 28 2.38 -2.38 -6.17
N SER A 29 1.24 -1.94 -6.72
CA SER A 29 1.13 -0.70 -7.49
C SER A 29 1.47 0.52 -6.65
N LEU A 30 0.95 0.62 -5.42
CA LEU A 30 1.26 1.73 -4.51
C LEU A 30 2.75 1.73 -4.11
N CYS A 31 3.32 0.57 -3.80
CA CYS A 31 4.74 0.44 -3.47
C CYS A 31 5.65 0.87 -4.62
N LEU A 32 5.34 0.42 -5.84
CA LEU A 32 6.05 0.79 -7.06
C LEU A 32 5.91 2.29 -7.36
N ALA A 33 4.70 2.81 -7.28
CA ALA A 33 4.39 4.21 -7.58
C ALA A 33 5.11 5.19 -6.65
N GLY A 34 5.24 4.85 -5.37
CA GLY A 34 5.84 5.73 -4.37
C GLY A 34 7.35 5.59 -4.20
N ALA A 35 7.93 4.45 -4.57
CA ALA A 35 9.34 4.16 -4.28
C ALA A 35 10.29 5.24 -4.81
N ASP A 36 10.08 5.73 -6.03
CA ASP A 36 11.00 6.67 -6.68
C ASP A 36 10.87 8.12 -6.16
N ILE A 37 9.76 8.46 -5.49
CA ILE A 37 9.47 9.83 -5.03
C ILE A 37 9.59 10.01 -3.50
N ALA A 38 9.78 8.92 -2.75
CA ALA A 38 9.91 8.98 -1.30
C ALA A 38 11.30 9.46 -0.84
N VAL A 39 11.32 10.60 -0.14
CA VAL A 39 12.54 11.27 0.34
C VAL A 39 12.62 11.27 1.86
N THR A 40 11.53 11.65 2.54
CA THR A 40 11.51 11.77 4.01
C THR A 40 11.39 10.41 4.70
N ASN A 41 11.78 10.33 5.97
CA ASN A 41 11.62 9.09 6.73
C ASN A 41 10.15 8.65 6.82
N TRP A 42 9.22 9.59 7.01
CA TRP A 42 7.79 9.29 7.03
C TRP A 42 7.34 8.67 5.70
N GLN A 43 7.71 9.25 4.55
CA GLN A 43 7.34 8.74 3.22
C GLN A 43 7.89 7.33 2.97
N LYS A 44 9.13 7.07 3.40
CA LYS A 44 9.75 5.75 3.23
C LYS A 44 9.09 4.71 4.14
N ARG A 45 8.82 5.08 5.40
CA ARG A 45 8.18 4.22 6.40
C ARG A 45 6.72 3.91 6.05
N SER A 46 5.98 4.88 5.50
CA SER A 46 4.61 4.64 5.04
C SER A 46 4.57 3.66 3.86
N LEU A 47 5.52 3.72 2.93
CA LEU A 47 5.63 2.71 1.86
C LEU A 47 6.03 1.33 2.39
N GLN A 48 6.95 1.25 3.36
CA GLN A 48 7.25 -0.02 4.03
C GLN A 48 6.02 -0.58 4.76
N TRP A 49 5.19 0.28 5.34
CA TRP A 49 3.96 -0.11 6.01
C TRP A 49 2.89 -0.60 5.03
N ILE A 50 2.71 0.07 3.89
CA ILE A 50 1.86 -0.45 2.80
C ILE A 50 2.40 -1.82 2.34
N ALA A 51 3.72 -1.95 2.17
CA ALA A 51 4.34 -3.21 1.79
C ALA A 51 4.14 -4.31 2.85
N ALA A 52 4.04 -3.98 4.14
CA ALA A 52 3.83 -4.94 5.23
C ALA A 52 2.45 -5.61 5.21
N HIS A 53 1.52 -5.11 4.41
CA HIS A 53 0.23 -5.73 4.13
C HIS A 53 0.33 -6.85 3.08
N ASP A 54 1.50 -7.44 2.92
CA ASP A 54 1.81 -8.52 1.99
C ASP A 54 1.01 -9.80 2.31
N GLN A 55 0.04 -10.15 1.45
CA GLN A 55 -0.81 -11.34 1.65
C GLN A 55 -0.06 -12.66 1.56
N SER A 56 1.09 -12.70 0.89
CA SER A 56 1.91 -13.93 0.84
C SER A 56 2.50 -14.29 2.21
N ILE A 57 2.55 -13.32 3.12
CA ILE A 57 3.05 -13.47 4.50
C ILE A 57 1.89 -13.47 5.50
N MET A 58 0.94 -12.56 5.37
CA MET A 58 -0.20 -12.38 6.28
C MET A 58 -1.28 -13.47 6.14
N GLY A 59 -1.31 -14.16 5.01
CA GLY A 59 -2.41 -15.04 4.62
C GLY A 59 -3.49 -14.28 3.82
N ARG A 60 -4.06 -14.97 2.83
CA ARG A 60 -5.06 -14.40 1.93
C ARG A 60 -6.37 -14.11 2.66
N GLY A 61 -6.91 -12.91 2.44
CA GLY A 61 -8.17 -12.47 3.07
C GLY A 61 -8.02 -11.92 4.49
N CYS A 62 -6.79 -11.72 4.96
CA CYS A 62 -6.46 -11.14 6.27
C CYS A 62 -5.85 -9.73 6.15
N VAL A 63 -5.96 -9.10 4.98
CA VAL A 63 -5.26 -7.85 4.68
C VAL A 63 -6.27 -6.73 4.47
N SER A 64 -6.38 -5.89 5.49
CA SER A 64 -7.15 -4.65 5.44
C SER A 64 -6.40 -3.58 6.20
N PHE A 65 -6.53 -2.32 5.78
CA PHE A 65 -5.91 -1.21 6.51
C PHE A 65 -6.72 0.09 6.39
N ASP A 66 -6.62 0.95 7.39
CA ASP A 66 -7.26 2.26 7.38
C ASP A 66 -6.29 3.34 6.90
N VAL A 67 -6.77 4.32 6.13
CA VAL A 67 -5.93 5.47 5.77
C VAL A 67 -5.45 6.24 7.01
N ALA A 68 -6.18 6.21 8.12
CA ALA A 68 -5.81 6.87 9.37
C ALA A 68 -4.55 6.25 10.02
N ASP A 69 -4.23 5.00 9.70
CA ASP A 69 -3.18 4.23 10.38
C ASP A 69 -1.77 4.57 9.85
N LEU A 70 -1.66 5.46 8.86
CA LEU A 70 -0.39 5.88 8.24
C LEU A 70 0.49 6.79 9.12
N GLY A 71 0.16 6.94 10.40
CA GLY A 71 0.96 7.70 11.35
C GLY A 71 1.09 9.17 10.98
N TRP A 72 -0.02 9.81 10.58
CA TRP A 72 -0.07 11.21 10.18
C TRP A 72 0.35 12.14 11.31
N THR A 73 0.99 13.25 10.96
CA THR A 73 1.29 14.32 11.92
C THR A 73 0.62 15.62 11.52
N THR A 74 0.04 16.35 12.46
CA THR A 74 -0.62 17.64 12.19
C THR A 74 0.36 18.70 11.67
N ILE A 75 1.64 18.61 12.05
CA ILE A 75 2.69 19.53 11.60
C ILE A 75 2.99 19.36 10.11
N ASP A 76 3.18 18.12 9.65
CA ASP A 76 3.56 17.81 8.27
C ASP A 76 2.38 17.31 7.41
N PHE A 77 1.14 17.40 7.92
CA PHE A 77 -0.05 16.78 7.33
C PHE A 77 -0.18 17.08 5.83
N ASP A 78 -0.09 18.35 5.42
CA ASP A 78 -0.26 18.74 4.03
C ASP A 78 0.79 18.12 3.10
N ALA A 79 2.03 17.96 3.58
CA ALA A 79 3.10 17.35 2.81
C ALA A 79 2.94 15.83 2.73
N GLN A 80 2.57 15.20 3.84
CA GLN A 80 2.28 13.77 3.93
C GLN A 80 1.09 13.40 3.05
N HIS A 81 0.01 14.17 3.13
CA HIS A 81 -1.25 13.95 2.42
C HIS A 81 -1.06 14.09 0.91
N ARG A 82 -0.37 15.17 0.50
CA ARG A 82 0.01 15.38 -0.90
C ARG A 82 0.88 14.24 -1.43
N PHE A 83 1.81 13.72 -0.63
CA PHE A 83 2.62 12.58 -1.03
C PHE A 83 1.74 11.34 -1.28
N MET A 84 0.83 10.99 -0.37
CA MET A 84 -0.03 9.81 -0.56
C MET A 84 -0.95 9.96 -1.78
N LEU A 85 -1.49 11.16 -2.02
CA LEU A 85 -2.23 11.44 -3.25
C LEU A 85 -1.36 11.28 -4.51
N GLN A 86 -0.11 11.76 -4.49
CA GLN A 86 0.84 11.55 -5.59
C GLN A 86 1.17 10.08 -5.81
N VAL A 87 1.27 9.27 -4.76
CA VAL A 87 1.46 7.82 -4.88
C VAL A 87 0.28 7.19 -5.60
N VAL A 88 -0.95 7.51 -5.21
CA VAL A 88 -2.16 6.97 -5.84
C VAL A 88 -2.31 7.46 -7.28
N ASP A 89 -2.04 8.74 -7.56
CA ASP A 89 -2.07 9.31 -8.91
C ASP A 89 -1.05 8.64 -9.84
N ARG A 90 0.15 8.33 -9.34
CA ARG A 90 1.16 7.58 -10.10
C ARG A 90 0.77 6.12 -10.31
N ALA A 91 0.11 5.50 -9.35
CA ALA A 91 -0.43 4.15 -9.51
C ALA A 91 -1.52 4.10 -10.59
N LEU A 92 -2.39 5.13 -10.67
CA LEU A 92 -3.39 5.31 -11.74
C LEU A 92 -2.75 5.52 -13.12
N MET A 93 -1.52 6.04 -13.18
CA MET A 93 -0.73 6.14 -14.41
C MET A 93 0.04 4.85 -14.74
N HIS A 94 -0.24 3.76 -14.02
CA HIS A 94 0.41 2.45 -14.17
C HIS A 94 1.94 2.53 -14.01
N HIS A 95 2.42 3.44 -13.16
CA HIS A 95 3.86 3.65 -12.96
C HIS A 95 4.56 2.35 -12.56
N ALA A 96 5.59 2.00 -13.33
CA ALA A 96 6.43 0.81 -13.13
C ALA A 96 5.67 -0.54 -13.14
N TRP A 97 4.51 -0.62 -13.78
CA TRP A 97 3.76 -1.88 -13.95
C TRP A 97 4.50 -2.93 -14.78
N ASP A 98 5.50 -2.53 -15.58
CA ASP A 98 6.41 -3.44 -16.28
C ASP A 98 7.21 -4.36 -15.34
N LYS A 99 7.27 -4.00 -14.04
CA LYS A 99 7.91 -4.81 -12.99
C LYS A 99 6.97 -5.81 -12.32
N LEU A 100 5.67 -5.78 -12.62
CA LEU A 100 4.73 -6.75 -12.06
C LEU A 100 4.96 -8.13 -12.69
N PRO A 101 4.93 -9.22 -11.91
CA PRO A 101 5.11 -10.57 -12.43
C PRO A 101 3.86 -11.13 -13.15
N TYR A 102 2.86 -10.30 -13.39
CA TYR A 102 1.58 -10.63 -14.01
C TYR A 102 0.99 -9.41 -14.72
N SER A 103 0.03 -9.63 -15.63
CA SER A 103 -0.71 -8.56 -16.30
C SER A 103 -2.04 -8.33 -15.60
N PRO A 104 -2.20 -7.28 -14.77
CA PRO A 104 -3.45 -7.00 -14.10
C PRO A 104 -4.53 -6.52 -15.08
N ASN A 105 -5.80 -6.69 -14.71
CA ASN A 105 -6.91 -6.04 -15.41
C ASN A 105 -6.94 -4.56 -15.02
N ALA A 106 -6.43 -3.70 -15.91
CA ALA A 106 -6.29 -2.26 -15.67
C ALA A 106 -7.61 -1.59 -15.27
N GLU A 107 -8.73 -1.93 -15.92
CA GLU A 107 -10.03 -1.31 -15.64
C GLU A 107 -10.48 -1.55 -14.19
N ILE A 108 -10.31 -2.78 -13.69
CA ILE A 108 -10.65 -3.14 -12.31
C ILE A 108 -9.73 -2.40 -11.33
N VAL A 109 -8.44 -2.34 -11.63
CA VAL A 109 -7.44 -1.70 -10.75
C VAL A 109 -7.65 -0.18 -10.71
N ASP A 110 -7.96 0.45 -11.84
CA ASP A 110 -8.18 1.89 -11.95
C ASP A 110 -9.45 2.32 -11.21
N ASP A 111 -10.54 1.53 -11.28
CA ASP A 111 -11.74 1.77 -10.47
C ASP A 111 -11.41 1.74 -8.97
N MET A 112 -10.66 0.72 -8.53
CA MET A 112 -10.26 0.58 -7.13
C MET A 112 -9.34 1.71 -6.68
N LEU A 113 -8.32 2.06 -7.47
CA LEU A 113 -7.41 3.17 -7.16
C LEU A 113 -8.15 4.50 -7.13
N THR A 114 -9.14 4.72 -8.00
CA THR A 114 -10.00 5.92 -7.98
C THR A 114 -10.78 6.01 -6.67
N ARG A 115 -11.33 4.90 -6.19
CA ARG A 115 -12.03 4.86 -4.90
C ARG A 115 -11.08 5.04 -3.72
N ILE A 116 -9.89 4.42 -3.75
CA ILE A 116 -8.85 4.62 -2.73
C ILE A 116 -8.40 6.09 -2.69
N ARG A 117 -8.21 6.72 -3.86
CA ARG A 117 -7.90 8.14 -3.96
C ARG A 117 -8.96 8.99 -3.27
N LYS A 118 -10.24 8.64 -3.44
CA LYS A 118 -11.36 9.32 -2.76
C LYS A 118 -11.26 9.18 -1.24
N LEU A 119 -10.91 8.02 -0.70
CA LEU A 119 -10.66 7.84 0.75
C LEU A 119 -9.60 8.83 1.26
N PHE A 120 -8.48 8.96 0.53
CA PHE A 120 -7.44 9.94 0.87
C PHE A 120 -7.94 11.38 0.75
N CYS A 121 -8.68 11.75 -0.31
CA CYS A 121 -9.26 13.08 -0.44
C CYS A 121 -10.22 13.44 0.70
N GLU A 122 -10.96 12.46 1.21
CA GLU A 122 -11.89 12.62 2.33
C GLU A 122 -11.19 12.66 3.69
N PHE A 123 -9.94 12.18 3.79
CA PHE A 123 -9.12 12.28 4.98
C PHE A 123 -8.50 13.68 5.07
N THR A 124 -8.96 14.48 6.03
CA THR A 124 -8.52 15.87 6.21
C THR A 124 -7.73 16.04 7.50
N ILE A 125 -7.09 17.21 7.68
CA ILE A 125 -6.35 17.52 8.91
C ILE A 125 -7.21 17.40 10.18
N LYS A 126 -8.53 17.58 10.07
CA LYS A 126 -9.47 17.40 11.20
C LYS A 126 -9.56 15.95 11.69
N ASN A 127 -9.19 15.00 10.82
CA ASN A 127 -9.17 13.57 11.09
C ASN A 127 -7.80 13.10 11.61
N CYS A 128 -6.79 13.95 11.57
CA CYS A 128 -5.41 13.64 11.97
C CYS A 128 -5.25 13.70 13.49
N THR A 129 -4.81 12.60 14.09
CA THR A 129 -4.71 12.43 15.55
C THR A 129 -3.28 12.41 16.09
N ASN A 130 -2.24 12.49 15.24
CA ASN A 130 -0.84 12.27 15.62
C ASN A 130 -0.57 10.88 16.23
N ASP A 131 -1.42 9.91 15.92
CA ASP A 131 -1.21 8.52 16.33
C ASP A 131 0.06 7.99 15.68
N ALA A 132 0.78 7.11 16.39
CA ALA A 132 1.96 6.46 15.83
C ALA A 132 1.54 5.48 14.72
N LEU A 133 2.45 5.24 13.77
CA LEU A 133 2.29 4.20 12.76
C LEU A 133 2.23 2.81 13.43
N GLU A 134 1.08 2.15 13.40
CA GLU A 134 0.89 0.81 13.96
C GLU A 134 1.13 -0.26 12.91
N TRP A 135 2.12 -1.14 13.12
CA TRP A 135 2.50 -2.12 12.11
C TRP A 135 1.64 -3.40 12.20
N PRO A 136 1.22 -3.98 11.06
CA PRO A 136 0.45 -5.23 11.06
C PRO A 136 1.27 -6.42 11.57
N LEU A 137 2.59 -6.37 11.38
CA LEU A 137 3.60 -7.32 11.89
C LEU A 137 4.78 -6.54 12.47
N ALA A 138 5.89 -7.22 12.78
CA ALA A 138 7.10 -6.55 13.23
C ALA A 138 7.58 -5.51 12.19
N PRO A 139 7.94 -4.28 12.61
CA PRO A 139 8.49 -3.29 11.69
C PRO A 139 9.87 -3.71 11.17
N PRO A 140 10.24 -3.33 9.93
CA PRO A 140 11.58 -3.54 9.43
C PRO A 140 12.61 -2.70 10.22
N THR A 141 13.78 -3.29 10.47
CA THR A 141 14.88 -2.66 11.23
C THR A 141 15.63 -1.60 10.42
N SER A 142 15.61 -1.70 9.09
CA SER A 142 16.26 -0.80 8.14
C SER A 142 15.27 -0.24 7.12
N ILE A 143 15.70 0.75 6.34
CA ILE A 143 14.95 1.30 5.19
C ILE A 143 15.66 0.88 3.91
N ASP A 144 15.55 -0.42 3.61
CA ASP A 144 16.19 -1.01 2.45
C ASP A 144 15.23 -1.12 1.26
N ARG A 145 15.80 -1.13 0.06
CA ARG A 145 15.05 -1.33 -1.18
C ARG A 145 15.37 -2.68 -1.79
N CYS A 146 14.36 -3.28 -2.41
CA CYS A 146 14.54 -4.48 -3.21
C CYS A 146 15.41 -4.16 -4.43
N ALA A 147 16.48 -4.93 -4.65
CA ALA A 147 17.36 -4.74 -5.80
C ALA A 147 16.65 -4.97 -7.15
N ALA A 148 15.70 -5.91 -7.20
CA ALA A 148 14.97 -6.26 -8.42
C ALA A 148 13.85 -5.24 -8.73
N HIS A 149 13.04 -4.90 -7.73
CA HIS A 149 11.82 -4.11 -7.94
C HIS A 149 11.98 -2.62 -7.60
N GLY A 150 12.97 -2.26 -6.77
CA GLY A 150 13.23 -0.88 -6.32
C GLY A 150 12.30 -0.39 -5.19
N VAL A 151 11.32 -1.19 -4.79
CA VAL A 151 10.38 -0.89 -3.70
C VAL A 151 11.03 -1.00 -2.32
N PHE A 152 10.51 -0.26 -1.34
CA PHE A 152 10.94 -0.41 0.04
C PHE A 152 10.46 -1.75 0.62
N MET A 153 11.33 -2.43 1.34
CA MET A 153 11.05 -3.75 1.89
C MET A 153 10.42 -3.66 3.29
N HIS A 154 9.46 -4.54 3.56
CA HIS A 154 8.96 -4.79 4.92
C HIS A 154 9.82 -5.85 5.61
N ALA A 155 9.46 -6.25 6.84
CA ALA A 155 10.29 -7.15 7.65
C ALA A 155 10.53 -8.54 7.02
N HIS A 156 9.65 -8.98 6.11
CA HIS A 156 9.79 -10.23 5.38
C HIS A 156 10.15 -10.02 3.90
N GLY A 157 10.71 -8.86 3.55
CA GLY A 157 11.26 -8.60 2.22
C GLY A 157 10.33 -7.80 1.31
N CYS A 158 10.31 -8.19 0.03
CA CYS A 158 9.63 -7.44 -1.03
C CYS A 158 8.30 -8.12 -1.38
N PRO A 159 7.16 -7.40 -1.35
CA PRO A 159 5.86 -8.00 -1.61
C PRO A 159 5.74 -8.60 -3.02
N LEU A 160 6.45 -8.04 -4.01
CA LEU A 160 6.48 -8.58 -5.37
C LEU A 160 7.30 -9.87 -5.47
N CYS A 161 8.46 -9.93 -4.79
CA CYS A 161 9.28 -11.15 -4.76
C CYS A 161 8.53 -12.28 -4.05
N ASN A 162 7.88 -11.96 -2.93
CA ASN A 162 7.19 -12.95 -2.11
C ASN A 162 5.97 -13.51 -2.85
N GLU A 163 5.19 -12.68 -3.53
CA GLU A 163 4.07 -13.14 -4.36
C GLU A 163 4.54 -14.03 -5.53
N SER A 164 5.65 -13.67 -6.21
CA SER A 164 6.22 -14.55 -7.25
C SER A 164 6.62 -15.91 -6.70
N GLN A 165 7.26 -15.96 -5.52
CA GLN A 165 7.67 -17.21 -4.89
C GLN A 165 6.46 -18.03 -4.42
N ALA A 166 5.45 -17.39 -3.83
CA ALA A 166 4.21 -18.04 -3.41
C ALA A 166 3.49 -18.70 -4.59
N ARG A 167 3.51 -18.08 -5.77
CA ARG A 167 2.97 -18.66 -7.00
C ARG A 167 3.77 -19.85 -7.54
N CYS A 168 5.09 -19.87 -7.34
CA CYS A 168 5.95 -20.97 -7.76
C CYS A 168 5.99 -22.13 -6.75
N GLY A 169 5.71 -21.89 -5.47
CA GLY A 169 5.76 -22.88 -4.39
C GLY A 169 4.63 -23.92 -4.40
N ASP A 170 3.62 -23.78 -5.28
CA ASP A 170 2.52 -24.73 -5.46
C ASP A 170 2.82 -25.87 -6.46
N HIS A 171 4.10 -26.09 -6.80
CA HIS A 171 4.55 -27.33 -7.44
C HIS A 171 5.52 -28.08 -6.52
N PRO A 172 5.04 -29.04 -5.72
CA PRO A 172 5.92 -30.10 -5.26
C PRO A 172 6.28 -30.95 -6.48
N GLU A 173 7.58 -31.07 -6.75
CA GLU A 173 8.11 -32.22 -7.50
C GLU A 173 7.76 -33.54 -6.78
#